data_AF-A0A1M5Z8J2-F1
#
_entry.id   AF-A0A1M5Z8J2-F1
#
_cell.length_a   1.000
_cell.length_b   1.000
_cell.length_c   1.000
_cell.angle_alpha   90.00
_cell.angle_beta   90.00
_cell.angle_gamma   90.00
#
_symmetry.space_group_name_H-M   'P 1'
#
loop_
_entity.id
_entity.type
_entity.pdbx_description
1 polymer ?
#
loop_
_entity_poly.entity_id
_entity_poly.type
_entity_poly.pdbx_seq_one_letter_code
_entity_poly.pdbx_strand_id
1 'polypeptide(L)' 'MKEYKHVIWDWNGTLLDDVQIAINSMNSLLRKRELPTLNNKTYRNIFTFPVKEYYSKLGFDFKVEPLKD' A
#
# COMPACT_ATOMS: atom_id res chain seq x y z
N MET A 1 -9.36 24.01 27.06
CA MET A 1 -9.16 22.94 26.06
C MET A 1 -10.51 22.66 25.41
N LYS A 2 -10.57 22.38 24.10
CA LYS A 2 -11.84 21.97 23.47
C LYS A 2 -12.14 20.52 23.89
N GLU A 3 -13.32 20.28 24.44
CA GLU A 3 -13.85 18.93 24.65
C GLU A 3 -14.36 18.37 23.32
N TYR A 4 -13.69 17.34 22.81
CA TYR A 4 -14.16 16.61 21.65
C TYR A 4 -15.17 15.55 22.10
N LYS A 5 -16.37 15.55 21.50
CA LYS A 5 -17.43 14.57 21.80
C LYS A 5 -17.18 13.20 21.16
N HIS A 6 -16.44 13.17 20.05
CA HIS A 6 -16.14 11.97 19.29
C HIS A 6 -14.72 12.02 18.74
N VAL A 7 -14.10 10.85 18.64
CA VAL A 7 -12.81 10.63 17.98
C VAL A 7 -13.00 9.47 17.01
N ILE A 8 -12.54 9.65 15.77
CA ILE A 8 -12.57 8.63 14.73
C ILE A 8 -11.12 8.28 14.40
N TRP A 9 -10.82 7.00 14.34
CA TRP A 9 -9.49 6.48 14.05
C TRP A 9 -9.53 5.66 12.77
N ASP A 10 -8.48 5.79 11.97
CA ASP A 10 -8.20 4.85 10.91
C ASP A 10 -7.54 3.58 11.48
N TRP A 11 -7.45 2.52 10.67
CA TRP A 11 -6.79 1.28 11.05
C TRP A 11 -5.31 1.32 10.69
N ASN A 12 -5.00 1.31 9.39
CA ASN A 12 -3.66 1.14 8.84
C ASN A 12 -2.74 2.30 9.23
N GLY A 13 -1.60 1.99 9.83
CA GLY A 13 -0.66 2.99 10.34
C GLY A 13 -1.19 3.90 11.45
N THR A 14 -2.39 3.65 11.99
CA THR A 14 -3.01 4.44 13.07
C THR A 14 -3.28 3.59 14.31
N LEU A 15 -4.17 2.59 14.23
CA LEU A 15 -4.39 1.63 15.32
C LEU A 15 -3.54 0.36 15.15
N LEU A 16 -3.13 0.06 13.92
CA LEU A 16 -2.36 -1.13 13.57
C LEU A 16 -1.05 -0.76 12.86
N ASP A 17 0.07 -1.27 13.37
CA ASP A 17 1.38 -1.21 12.67
C ASP A 17 1.46 -2.35 11.64
N ASP A 18 0.95 -2.10 10.45
CA ASP A 18 0.72 -3.09 9.39
C ASP A 18 1.76 -3.06 8.27
N VAL A 19 2.74 -2.16 8.33
CA VAL A 19 3.68 -1.90 7.23
C VAL A 19 4.41 -3.16 6.77
N GLN A 20 4.90 -3.98 7.71
CA GLN A 20 5.63 -5.19 7.36
C GLN A 20 4.73 -6.25 6.70
N ILE A 21 3.47 -6.34 7.13
CA ILE A 21 2.49 -7.28 6.58
C ILE A 21 2.13 -6.86 5.15
N ALA A 22 1.93 -5.55 4.92
CA ALA A 22 1.68 -5.00 3.59
C ALA A 22 2.85 -5.28 2.62
N ILE A 23 4.10 -5.06 3.08
CA ILE A 23 5.30 -5.35 2.29
C ILE A 23 5.41 -6.83 1.94
N ASN A 24 5.20 -7.73 2.90
CA ASN A 24 5.29 -9.17 2.68
C ASN A 24 4.23 -9.68 1.68
N SER A 25 3.00 -9.16 1.82
CA SER A 25 1.89 -9.45 0.91
C SER A 25 2.21 -8.98 -0.50
N MET A 26 2.68 -7.74 -0.64
CA MET A 26 3.01 -7.17 -1.95
C MET A 26 4.20 -7.89 -2.61
N ASN A 27 5.25 -8.20 -1.85
CA ASN A 27 6.40 -8.95 -2.36
C ASN A 27 6.02 -10.34 -2.88
N SER A 28 4.98 -10.96 -2.33
CA SER A 28 4.46 -12.22 -2.85
C SER A 28 3.80 -12.06 -4.23
N LEU A 29 3.22 -10.91 -4.53
CA LEU A 29 2.64 -10.58 -5.83
C LEU A 29 3.71 -10.15 -6.85
N LEU A 30 4.70 -9.36 -6.40
CA LEU A 30 5.79 -8.86 -7.23
C LEU A 30 6.69 -10.00 -7.73
N ARG A 31 7.04 -10.96 -6.86
CA ARG A 31 7.84 -12.13 -7.25
C ARG A 31 7.20 -12.96 -8.36
N LYS A 32 5.87 -13.11 -8.36
CA LYS A 32 5.13 -13.84 -9.40
C LYS A 32 5.19 -13.18 -10.78
N ARG A 33 5.50 -11.88 -10.81
CA ARG A 33 5.58 -11.04 -12.01
C ARG A 33 7.03 -10.68 -12.37
N GLU A 34 8.00 -11.25 -11.67
CA GLU A 34 9.43 -10.92 -11.81
C GLU A 34 9.73 -9.42 -11.62
N LEU A 35 8.92 -8.74 -10.79
CA LEU A 35 9.07 -7.32 -10.48
C LEU A 35 9.96 -7.11 -9.23
N PRO A 36 10.67 -5.97 -9.11
CA PRO A 36 11.50 -5.65 -7.96
C PRO A 36 10.72 -5.65 -6.65
N THR A 37 11.21 -6.38 -5.64
CA THR A 37 10.58 -6.43 -4.31
C THR A 37 10.82 -5.16 -3.49
N LEU A 38 9.89 -4.88 -2.58
CA LEU A 38 9.92 -3.78 -1.63
C LEU A 38 10.68 -4.11 -0.34
N ASN A 39 11.26 -3.07 0.22
CA ASN A 39 11.67 -2.99 1.62
C ASN A 39 10.95 -1.80 2.28
N ASN A 40 11.16 -1.59 3.58
CA ASN A 40 10.52 -0.50 4.32
C ASN A 40 10.74 0.88 3.69
N LYS A 41 11.97 1.16 3.20
CA LYS A 41 12.32 2.44 2.59
C LYS A 41 11.59 2.62 1.25
N THR A 42 11.65 1.64 0.37
CA THR A 42 11.01 1.75 -0.95
C THR A 42 9.50 1.77 -0.83
N TYR A 43 8.91 0.99 0.08
CA TYR A 43 7.48 1.02 0.38
C TYR A 43 7.03 2.42 0.79
N ARG A 44 7.67 3.02 1.81
CA ARG A 44 7.30 4.37 2.30
C ARG A 44 7.48 5.46 1.24
N ASN A 45 8.45 5.32 0.33
CA ASN A 45 8.70 6.30 -0.71
C ASN A 45 7.66 6.29 -1.83
N ILE A 46 7.08 5.13 -2.14
CA ILE A 46 6.17 4.98 -3.29
C ILE A 46 4.71 4.85 -2.88
N PHE A 47 4.42 4.49 -1.62
CA PHE A 47 3.07 4.34 -1.10
C PHE A 47 2.30 5.64 -1.31
N THR A 48 1.17 5.54 -1.99
CA THR A 48 0.43 6.71 -2.45
C THR A 48 -1.03 6.35 -2.68
N PHE A 49 -1.87 7.38 -2.63
CA PHE A 49 -3.27 7.29 -3.05
C PHE A 49 -3.48 8.18 -4.28
N PRO A 50 -4.34 7.77 -5.24
CA PRO A 50 -5.17 6.55 -5.22
C PRO A 50 -4.32 5.28 -5.37
N VAL A 51 -4.83 4.17 -4.84
CA VAL A 51 -4.12 2.87 -4.79
C VAL A 51 -3.65 2.41 -6.19
N LYS A 52 -4.38 2.76 -7.25
CA LYS A 52 -3.99 2.51 -8.63
C LYS A 52 -2.60 3.07 -8.97
N GLU A 53 -2.27 4.27 -8.51
CA GLU A 53 -0.96 4.89 -8.76
C GLU A 53 0.17 4.16 -8.03
N TYR A 54 -0.11 3.64 -6.82
CA TYR A 54 0.86 2.82 -6.09
C TYR A 54 1.24 1.57 -6.89
N TYR A 55 0.26 0.85 -7.43
CA TYR A 55 0.50 -0.31 -8.30
C TYR A 55 1.21 0.07 -9.62
N SER A 56 0.87 1.22 -10.23
CA SER A 56 1.63 1.71 -11.40
C SER A 56 3.10 1.94 -11.06
N LYS A 57 3.41 2.58 -9.92
CA LYS A 57 4.79 2.83 -9.46
C LYS A 57 5.56 1.54 -9.17
N LEU A 58 4.86 0.46 -8.85
CA LEU A 58 5.42 -0.88 -8.67
C LEU A 58 5.74 -1.60 -9.98
N GLY A 59 5.26 -1.08 -11.11
CA GLY A 59 5.46 -1.68 -12.44
C GLY A 59 4.33 -2.61 -12.87
N PHE A 60 3.15 -2.57 -12.24
CA PHE A 60 1.98 -3.31 -12.74
C PHE A 60 1.50 -2.70 -14.06
N ASP A 61 1.22 -3.55 -15.04
CA ASP A 61 0.63 -3.15 -16.32
C ASP A 61 -0.87 -3.42 -16.34
N PHE A 62 -1.65 -2.34 -16.21
CA PHE A 62 -3.12 -2.41 -16.23
C PHE A 62 -3.70 -2.71 -17.62
N LYS A 63 -2.90 -2.75 -18.69
CA LYS A 63 -3.34 -3.28 -19.99
C LYS A 63 -3.39 -4.81 -19.97
N VAL A 64 -2.51 -5.43 -19.20
CA VAL A 64 -2.46 -6.89 -19.00
C VAL A 64 -3.41 -7.32 -17.89
N GLU A 65 -3.47 -6.55 -16.80
CA GLU A 65 -4.27 -6.84 -15.62
C GLU A 65 -5.14 -5.64 -15.22
N PRO A 66 -6.30 -5.43 -15.87
CA PRO A 66 -7.16 -4.31 -15.57
C PRO A 66 -7.67 -4.36 -14.12
N LEU A 67 -7.64 -3.22 -13.42
CA LEU A 67 -8.41 -3.07 -12.18
C LEU A 67 -9.89 -3.08 -12.53
N LYS A 68 -10.65 -3.91 -11.85
CA LYS A 68 -12.10 -3.91 -11.95
C LYS A 68 -12.65 -2.84 -11.01
N ASP A 69 -13.67 -2.12 -11.47
CA ASP A 69 -14.48 -1.21 -10.67
C ASP A 69 -15.44 -1.99 -9.76
#